data_AF-A0A251NDH6-F1
#
_entry.id   AF-A0A251NDH6-F1
#
_cell.length_a   1.000
_cell.length_b   1.000
_cell.length_c   1.000
_cell.angle_alpha   90.00
_cell.angle_beta   90.00
_cell.angle_gamma   90.00
#
_symmetry.space_group_name_H-M   'P 1'
#
loop_
_entity.id
_entity.type
_entity.pdbx_description
1 polymer ?
#
loop_
_entity_poly.entity_id
_entity_poly.type
_entity_poly.pdbx_seq_one_letter_code
_entity_poly.pdbx_strand_id
1 'polypeptide(L)'
;MVLETDAGCVVKDPRKAHLFYMPFSSRMLEYTLYVRNSHNRTNLRQFLKEYSEKIAAKYPYWNRIGGADHFLVACHDWAPYETRHHMERCIKALCNDDVTGGFKIGRDVSLWETYVHSARNPLRDLGGKPPSQRQILAFYAGNVHVYLHPILIEHWKDKDPDMKIFGPMPRGVAIKMNYIQHMKRSK
;
A
#
# COMPACT_ATOMS: atom_id res chain seq x y z
N MET A 1 -8.21 0.54 -9.94
CA MET A 1 -8.07 1.70 -9.03
C MET A 1 -9.26 2.61 -9.32
N VAL A 2 -10.03 3.02 -8.32
CA VAL A 2 -11.35 3.69 -8.49
C VAL A 2 -11.24 5.06 -9.19
N LEU A 3 -10.03 5.60 -9.32
CA LEU A 3 -9.72 6.88 -9.97
C LEU A 3 -10.09 6.94 -11.46
N GLU A 4 -10.03 5.81 -12.18
CA GLU A 4 -10.31 5.79 -13.63
C GLU A 4 -11.81 5.90 -13.95
N THR A 5 -12.68 5.62 -12.98
CA THR A 5 -14.13 5.57 -13.14
C THR A 5 -14.87 6.72 -12.45
N ASP A 6 -14.16 7.54 -11.68
CA ASP A 6 -14.74 8.71 -11.00
C ASP A 6 -14.64 9.95 -11.89
N ALA A 7 -15.79 10.44 -12.35
CA ALA A 7 -15.89 11.62 -13.22
C ALA A 7 -15.31 12.89 -12.57
N GLY A 8 -15.17 12.93 -11.23
CA GLY A 8 -14.56 14.06 -10.52
C GLY A 8 -13.03 14.11 -10.59
N CYS A 9 -12.37 13.00 -10.93
CA CYS A 9 -10.91 12.88 -10.93
C CYS A 9 -10.30 12.74 -12.33
N VAL A 10 -11.12 12.51 -13.36
CA VAL A 10 -10.68 12.31 -14.74
C VAL A 10 -10.91 13.57 -15.57
N VAL A 11 -9.87 14.03 -16.27
CA VAL A 11 -9.93 15.21 -17.12
C VAL A 11 -9.57 14.84 -18.56
N LYS A 12 -10.37 15.26 -19.54
CA LYS A 12 -10.12 14.99 -20.97
C LYS A 12 -9.04 15.88 -21.58
N ASP A 13 -8.93 17.12 -21.10
CA ASP A 13 -7.89 18.07 -21.52
C ASP A 13 -6.68 17.96 -20.58
N PRO A 14 -5.53 17.44 -21.02
CA PRO A 14 -4.35 17.28 -20.17
C PRO A 14 -3.80 18.60 -19.63
N ARG A 15 -4.15 19.74 -20.23
CA ARG A 15 -3.74 21.07 -19.73
C ARG A 15 -4.48 21.48 -18.46
N LYS A 16 -5.65 20.89 -18.22
CA LYS A 16 -6.47 21.09 -17.01
C LYS A 16 -6.18 20.08 -15.91
N ALA A 17 -5.34 19.08 -16.19
CA ALA A 17 -4.95 18.09 -15.19
C ALA A 17 -3.96 18.74 -14.19
N HIS A 18 -4.26 18.60 -12.91
CA HIS A 18 -3.33 18.99 -11.83
C HIS A 18 -2.25 17.93 -11.61
N LEU A 19 -2.63 16.65 -11.75
CA LEU A 19 -1.76 15.51 -11.55
C LEU A 19 -2.04 14.42 -12.60
N PHE A 20 -1.01 13.65 -12.92
CA PHE A 20 -1.06 12.49 -13.81
C PHE A 20 -0.82 11.22 -13.02
N TYR A 21 -1.74 10.27 -13.11
CA TYR A 21 -1.58 8.96 -12.49
C TYR A 21 -0.63 8.10 -13.33
N MET A 22 0.40 7.50 -12.71
CA MET A 22 1.28 6.51 -13.33
C MET A 22 0.75 5.09 -13.12
N PRO A 23 0.24 4.41 -14.17
CA PRO A 23 -0.42 3.13 -14.01
C PRO A 23 0.59 1.98 -14.02
N PHE A 24 1.26 1.77 -12.90
CA PHE A 24 2.02 0.54 -12.66
C PHE A 24 1.80 0.01 -11.24
N SER A 25 2.07 -1.29 -11.07
CA SER A 25 2.04 -1.93 -9.77
C SER A 25 3.43 -2.43 -9.42
N SER A 26 4.05 -1.84 -8.40
CA SER A 26 5.36 -2.28 -7.88
C SER A 26 5.34 -3.77 -7.52
N ARG A 27 4.23 -4.26 -6.96
CA ARG A 27 4.04 -5.68 -6.65
C ARG A 27 4.02 -6.57 -7.89
N MET A 28 3.37 -6.14 -8.97
CA MET A 28 3.38 -6.91 -10.23
C MET A 28 4.76 -6.87 -10.88
N LEU A 29 5.45 -5.74 -10.82
CA LEU A 29 6.83 -5.59 -11.27
C LEU A 29 7.76 -6.56 -10.55
N GLU A 30 7.69 -6.61 -9.21
CA GLU A 30 8.40 -7.60 -8.41
C GLU A 30 8.07 -9.01 -8.89
N TYR A 31 6.79 -9.42 -8.93
CA TYR A 31 6.40 -10.78 -9.29
C TYR A 31 6.86 -11.21 -10.69
N THR A 32 6.86 -10.29 -11.65
CA THR A 32 7.13 -10.62 -13.05
C THR A 32 8.60 -10.54 -13.40
N LEU A 33 9.33 -9.59 -12.81
CA LEU A 33 10.70 -9.28 -13.25
C LEU A 33 11.75 -9.61 -12.20
N TYR A 34 11.44 -9.65 -10.91
CA TYR A 34 12.47 -9.86 -9.89
C TYR A 34 13.07 -11.27 -9.97
N VAL A 35 14.41 -11.33 -10.04
CA VAL A 35 15.14 -12.59 -10.00
C VAL A 35 15.45 -12.92 -8.54
N ARG A 36 14.81 -13.97 -8.02
CA ARG A 36 14.97 -14.42 -6.63
C ARG A 36 16.45 -14.68 -6.31
N ASN A 37 16.89 -14.25 -5.13
CA ASN A 37 18.27 -14.36 -4.62
C ASN A 37 19.34 -13.55 -5.38
N SER A 38 18.97 -12.78 -6.41
CA SER A 38 19.93 -11.94 -7.13
C SER A 38 20.43 -10.75 -6.32
N HIS A 39 19.66 -10.32 -5.30
CA HIS A 39 19.86 -9.07 -4.56
C HIS A 39 19.97 -7.83 -5.46
N ASN A 40 19.54 -7.95 -6.72
CA ASN A 40 19.63 -6.92 -7.73
C ASN A 40 18.23 -6.56 -8.22
N ARG A 41 17.88 -5.28 -8.12
CA ARG A 41 16.57 -4.73 -8.52
C ARG A 41 16.67 -3.83 -9.76
N THR A 42 17.85 -3.76 -10.40
CA THR A 42 18.13 -2.82 -11.49
C THR A 42 17.17 -2.99 -12.67
N ASN A 43 16.77 -4.24 -12.95
CA ASN A 43 15.80 -4.55 -13.99
C ASN A 43 14.42 -3.92 -13.74
N LEU A 44 13.96 -3.81 -12.49
CA LEU A 44 12.69 -3.16 -12.14
C LEU A 44 12.75 -1.66 -12.45
N ARG A 45 13.85 -1.01 -12.05
CA ARG A 45 14.11 0.41 -12.34
C ARG A 45 14.21 0.65 -13.85
N GLN A 46 14.91 -0.22 -14.57
CA GLN A 46 15.07 -0.13 -16.02
C GLN A 46 13.72 -0.25 -16.75
N PHE A 47 12.88 -1.20 -16.34
CA PHE A 47 11.53 -1.33 -16.90
C PHE A 47 10.71 -0.07 -16.67
N LEU A 48 10.72 0.50 -15.46
CA LEU A 48 9.94 1.70 -15.18
C LEU A 48 10.41 2.90 -16.01
N LYS A 49 11.74 3.05 -16.17
CA LYS A 49 12.33 4.05 -17.07
C LYS A 49 11.77 3.89 -18.48
N GLU A 50 11.92 2.72 -19.10
CA GLU A 50 11.48 2.46 -20.48
C GLU A 50 9.97 2.64 -20.64
N TYR A 51 9.20 2.19 -19.65
CA TYR A 51 7.75 2.39 -19.60
C TYR A 51 7.37 3.87 -19.60
N SER A 52 7.99 4.67 -18.72
CA SER A 52 7.73 6.10 -18.63
C SER A 52 8.16 6.86 -19.89
N GLU A 53 9.30 6.50 -20.49
CA GLU A 53 9.79 7.10 -21.73
C GLU A 53 8.88 6.78 -22.92
N LYS A 54 8.35 5.55 -22.98
CA LYS A 54 7.38 5.16 -24.02
C LYS A 54 6.07 5.94 -23.91
N ILE A 55 5.59 6.20 -22.68
CA ILE A 55 4.41 7.05 -22.46
C ILE A 55 4.72 8.50 -22.88
N ALA A 56 5.86 9.03 -22.46
CA ALA A 56 6.29 10.39 -22.81
C ALA A 56 6.44 10.60 -24.33
N ALA A 57 6.93 9.60 -25.05
CA ALA A 57 7.04 9.63 -26.51
C ALA A 57 5.66 9.68 -27.19
N LYS A 58 4.65 9.02 -26.61
CA LYS A 58 3.28 9.01 -27.15
C LYS A 58 2.47 10.25 -26.76
N TYR A 59 2.70 10.79 -25.57
CA TYR A 59 1.94 11.89 -25.00
C TYR A 59 2.88 13.04 -24.60
N PRO A 60 3.06 14.06 -25.47
CA PRO A 60 4.02 15.14 -25.24
C PRO A 60 3.82 15.92 -23.93
N TYR A 61 2.59 15.95 -23.42
CA TYR A 61 2.24 16.60 -22.15
C TYR A 61 2.69 15.83 -20.90
N TRP A 62 3.22 14.61 -21.05
CA TRP A 62 3.62 13.77 -19.92
C TRP A 62 4.96 14.19 -19.31
N ASN A 63 5.89 14.74 -20.09
CA ASN A 63 7.21 15.15 -19.60
C ASN A 63 7.31 16.67 -19.35
N ARG A 64 6.34 17.24 -18.63
CA ARG A 64 6.29 18.70 -18.40
C ARG A 64 7.28 19.19 -17.34
N ILE A 65 7.33 18.50 -16.20
CA ILE A 65 8.13 18.92 -15.04
C ILE A 65 8.95 17.77 -14.43
N GLY A 66 9.39 16.82 -15.26
CA GLY A 66 10.23 15.69 -14.82
C GLY A 66 9.55 14.79 -13.79
N GLY A 67 8.22 14.66 -13.88
CA GLY A 67 7.41 13.78 -13.04
C GLY A 67 6.90 14.38 -11.72
N ALA A 68 7.16 15.66 -11.41
CA ALA A 68 6.66 16.27 -10.17
C ALA A 68 5.13 16.46 -10.12
N ASP A 69 4.48 16.46 -11.29
CA ASP A 69 3.03 16.45 -11.49
C ASP A 69 2.49 15.02 -11.64
N HIS A 70 3.30 14.01 -11.37
CA HIS A 70 2.89 12.61 -11.45
C HIS A 70 2.75 12.01 -10.07
N PHE A 71 1.82 11.06 -9.93
CA PHE A 71 1.70 10.27 -8.73
C PHE A 71 1.54 8.78 -9.03
N LEU A 72 1.94 7.96 -8.06
CA LEU A 72 1.75 6.52 -8.07
C LEU A 72 1.19 6.05 -6.73
N VAL A 73 0.59 4.87 -6.76
CA VAL A 73 0.13 4.15 -5.57
C VAL A 73 0.83 2.81 -5.53
N ALA A 74 1.60 2.56 -4.47
CA ALA A 74 2.32 1.30 -4.31
C ALA A 74 2.38 0.88 -2.84
N CYS A 75 1.88 -0.32 -2.54
CA CYS A 75 2.01 -0.89 -1.20
C CYS A 75 3.23 -1.78 -1.01
N HIS A 76 3.96 -2.06 -2.09
CA HIS A 76 5.25 -2.71 -1.99
C HIS A 76 6.34 -1.68 -1.71
N ASP A 77 7.27 -2.01 -0.82
CA ASP A 77 8.33 -1.12 -0.30
C ASP A 77 9.43 -0.78 -1.32
N TRP A 78 9.35 -1.33 -2.54
CA TRP A 78 10.36 -1.12 -3.58
C TRP A 78 10.05 0.04 -4.53
N ALA A 79 8.85 0.63 -4.47
CA ALA A 79 8.49 1.75 -5.33
C ALA A 79 9.44 2.96 -5.26
N PRO A 80 10.01 3.35 -4.09
CA PRO A 80 11.05 4.37 -4.03
C PRO A 80 12.31 4.01 -4.82
N TYR A 81 12.68 2.72 -4.86
CA TYR A 81 13.83 2.25 -5.63
C TYR A 81 13.53 2.20 -7.13
N GLU A 82 12.35 1.70 -7.51
CA GLU A 82 11.92 1.59 -8.91
C GLU A 82 11.89 2.96 -9.60
N THR A 83 11.48 4.01 -8.87
CA THR A 83 11.41 5.41 -9.34
C THR A 83 12.71 6.20 -9.15
N ARG A 84 13.80 5.56 -8.74
CA ARG A 84 15.06 6.27 -8.52
C ARG A 84 15.67 6.72 -9.86
N HIS A 85 16.18 7.94 -9.93
CA HIS A 85 16.72 8.60 -11.14
C HIS A 85 15.70 8.87 -12.26
N HIS A 86 14.62 8.11 -12.35
CA HIS A 86 13.54 8.29 -13.32
C HIS A 86 12.19 8.35 -12.62
N MET A 87 11.46 9.47 -12.80
CA MET A 87 10.25 9.78 -12.03
C MET A 87 10.49 9.93 -10.52
N GLU A 88 11.71 10.23 -10.10
CA GLU A 88 12.07 10.36 -8.67
C GLU A 88 11.26 11.44 -7.94
N ARG A 89 10.86 12.48 -8.68
CA ARG A 89 10.09 13.62 -8.18
C ARG A 89 8.59 13.37 -8.07
N CYS A 90 8.09 12.23 -8.55
CA CYS A 90 6.67 11.91 -8.42
C CYS A 90 6.24 11.80 -6.96
N ILE A 91 4.96 12.10 -6.73
CA ILE A 91 4.26 11.88 -5.48
C ILE A 91 4.03 10.38 -5.32
N LYS A 92 4.50 9.81 -4.21
CA LYS A 92 4.34 8.38 -3.93
C LYS A 92 3.34 8.22 -2.80
N ALA A 93 2.23 7.56 -3.10
CA ALA A 93 1.31 7.11 -2.08
C ALA A 93 1.71 5.69 -1.68
N LEU A 94 2.31 5.54 -0.50
CA LEU A 94 3.03 4.31 -0.07
C LEU A 94 2.42 3.70 1.18
N CYS A 95 2.34 2.37 1.23
CA CYS A 95 1.96 1.67 2.46
C CYS A 95 3.08 1.68 3.52
N ASN A 96 4.33 1.87 3.12
CA ASN A 96 5.47 2.06 4.01
C ASN A 96 5.92 3.53 3.96
N ASP A 97 5.89 4.20 5.11
CA ASP A 97 6.26 5.60 5.30
C ASP A 97 7.65 5.80 5.94
N ASP A 98 8.50 4.77 5.88
CA ASP A 98 9.89 4.82 6.33
C ASP A 98 10.72 5.84 5.53
N VAL A 99 11.08 6.94 6.19
CA VAL A 99 11.93 8.01 5.66
C VAL A 99 13.34 7.54 5.30
N THR A 100 13.84 6.48 5.96
CA THR A 100 15.13 5.88 5.64
C THR A 100 15.05 5.01 4.39
N GLY A 101 13.87 4.45 4.11
CA GLY A 101 13.54 3.66 2.92
C GLY A 101 13.26 4.49 1.66
N GLY A 102 13.28 5.83 1.76
CA GLY A 102 13.13 6.75 0.62
C GLY A 102 11.82 7.54 0.59
N PHE A 103 10.95 7.38 1.60
CA PHE A 103 9.78 8.24 1.78
C PHE A 103 10.20 9.71 1.99
N LYS A 104 9.55 10.64 1.29
CA LYS A 104 9.85 12.09 1.39
C LYS A 104 8.69 12.85 2.03
N ILE A 105 8.92 13.34 3.25
CA ILE A 105 8.02 14.25 3.95
C ILE A 105 7.77 15.50 3.09
N GLY A 106 6.51 15.94 3.02
CA GLY A 106 6.09 17.10 2.23
C GLY A 106 5.84 16.82 0.74
N ARG A 107 6.06 15.58 0.28
CA ARG A 107 5.76 15.15 -1.09
C ARG A 107 4.98 13.85 -1.14
N ASP A 108 5.43 12.84 -0.42
CA ASP A 108 4.84 11.49 -0.42
C ASP A 108 3.71 11.40 0.61
N VAL A 109 2.79 10.46 0.40
CA VAL A 109 1.57 10.29 1.21
C VAL A 109 1.57 8.88 1.79
N SER A 110 1.35 8.75 3.10
CA SER A 110 1.17 7.44 3.72
C SER A 110 -0.21 6.88 3.39
N LEU A 111 -0.25 5.61 3.00
CA LEU A 111 -1.46 4.85 2.73
C LEU A 111 -1.60 3.74 3.75
N TRP A 112 -2.82 3.53 4.20
CA TRP A 112 -3.13 2.41 5.06
C TRP A 112 -3.14 1.11 4.24
N GLU A 113 -2.39 0.11 4.68
CA GLU A 113 -2.50 -1.23 4.10
C GLU A 113 -3.91 -1.78 4.39
N THR A 114 -4.74 -1.82 3.35
CA THR A 114 -6.10 -2.33 3.44
C THR A 114 -6.19 -3.64 2.68
N TYR A 115 -6.55 -4.70 3.38
CA TYR A 115 -6.81 -5.98 2.74
C TYR A 115 -8.21 -6.00 2.11
N VAL A 116 -8.26 -5.84 0.78
CA VAL A 116 -9.51 -5.90 0.01
C VAL A 116 -9.98 -7.35 -0.11
N HIS A 117 -10.96 -7.74 0.68
CA HIS A 117 -11.43 -9.13 0.75
C HIS A 117 -12.20 -9.60 -0.50
N SER A 118 -12.76 -8.68 -1.29
CA SER A 118 -13.50 -8.99 -2.52
C SER A 118 -13.34 -7.87 -3.53
N ALA A 119 -12.76 -8.17 -4.69
CA ALA A 119 -12.67 -7.21 -5.78
C ALA A 119 -14.06 -6.80 -6.32
N ARG A 120 -15.04 -7.70 -6.28
CA ARG A 120 -16.42 -7.43 -6.74
C ARG A 120 -17.22 -6.58 -5.76
N ASN A 121 -16.84 -6.59 -4.48
CA ASN A 121 -17.45 -5.75 -3.46
C ASN A 121 -16.33 -5.25 -2.52
N PRO A 122 -15.59 -4.19 -2.93
CA PRO A 122 -14.45 -3.69 -2.16
C PRO A 122 -14.83 -3.15 -0.79
N LEU A 123 -16.10 -2.77 -0.62
CA LEU A 123 -16.64 -2.27 0.64
C LEU A 123 -17.11 -3.39 1.58
N ARG A 124 -17.03 -4.65 1.14
CA ARG A 124 -17.40 -5.79 1.98
C ARG A 124 -16.53 -5.79 3.22
N ASP A 125 -17.19 -5.89 4.36
CA ASP A 125 -16.58 -5.90 5.69
C ASP A 125 -15.92 -4.60 6.14
N LEU A 126 -16.03 -3.49 5.39
CA LEU A 126 -15.64 -2.17 5.89
C LEU A 126 -16.57 -1.68 7.01
N GLY A 127 -16.04 -0.78 7.85
CA GLY A 127 -16.74 -0.23 9.01
C GLY A 127 -16.57 -1.07 10.27
N GLY A 128 -17.48 -0.90 11.23
CA GLY A 128 -17.41 -1.53 12.55
C GLY A 128 -18.35 -0.83 13.52
N LYS A 129 -18.25 -1.18 14.80
CA LYS A 129 -19.01 -0.46 15.83
C LYS A 129 -18.45 0.97 15.99
N PRO A 130 -19.28 1.97 16.36
CA PRO A 130 -18.76 3.28 16.74
C PRO A 130 -17.82 3.14 17.95
N PRO A 131 -16.82 4.03 18.14
CA PRO A 131 -15.83 3.90 19.21
C PRO A 131 -16.43 3.64 20.61
N SER A 132 -17.57 4.26 20.93
CA SER A 132 -18.29 4.08 22.20
C SER A 132 -18.84 2.67 22.44
N GLN A 133 -19.02 1.88 21.38
CA GLN A 133 -19.54 0.51 21.45
C GLN A 133 -18.44 -0.56 21.25
N ARG A 134 -17.18 -0.14 21.12
CA ARG A 134 -16.01 -1.02 20.99
C ARG A 134 -15.51 -1.42 22.38
N GLN A 135 -15.59 -2.71 22.66
CA GLN A 135 -15.32 -3.28 23.98
C GLN A 135 -13.93 -3.90 24.08
N ILE A 136 -13.26 -4.14 22.95
CA ILE A 136 -11.88 -4.66 22.95
C ILE A 136 -10.96 -3.45 22.97
N LEU A 137 -10.05 -3.39 23.95
CA LEU A 137 -9.07 -2.33 24.08
C LEU A 137 -8.06 -2.38 22.93
N ALA A 138 -7.51 -3.56 22.65
CA ALA A 138 -6.55 -3.78 21.59
C ALA A 138 -6.67 -5.20 21.01
N PHE A 139 -6.42 -5.33 19.71
CA PHE A 139 -6.40 -6.61 19.01
C PHE A 139 -5.13 -6.76 18.18
N TYR A 140 -4.50 -7.93 18.29
CA TYR A 140 -3.36 -8.32 17.48
C TYR A 140 -3.49 -9.79 17.10
N ALA A 141 -3.22 -10.10 15.83
CA ALA A 141 -3.12 -11.46 15.33
C ALA A 141 -2.19 -11.44 14.11
N GLY A 142 -1.02 -12.07 14.24
CA GLY A 142 0.03 -11.94 13.23
C GLY A 142 1.09 -13.03 13.31
N ASN A 143 1.79 -13.23 12.20
CA ASN A 143 2.92 -14.15 12.15
C ASN A 143 4.10 -13.62 12.97
N VAL A 144 4.91 -14.54 13.53
CA VAL A 144 6.06 -14.19 14.36
C VAL A 144 7.32 -14.07 13.50
N HIS A 145 7.41 -12.97 12.73
CA HIS A 145 8.50 -12.75 11.77
C HIS A 145 9.44 -11.60 12.14
N VAL A 146 9.08 -10.79 13.14
CA VAL A 146 9.84 -9.62 13.58
C VAL A 146 10.20 -9.80 15.05
N TYR A 147 11.39 -9.34 15.46
CA TYR A 147 11.91 -9.42 16.83
C TYR A 147 10.91 -8.94 17.91
N LEU A 148 10.08 -7.95 17.60
CA LEU A 148 9.07 -7.41 18.53
C LEU A 148 7.84 -8.31 18.70
N HIS A 149 7.50 -9.16 17.72
CA HIS A 149 6.28 -9.97 17.77
C HIS A 149 6.29 -11.01 18.90
N PRO A 150 7.39 -11.77 19.14
CA PRO A 150 7.49 -12.64 20.31
C PRO A 150 7.29 -11.89 21.63
N ILE A 151 7.92 -10.72 21.77
CA ILE A 151 7.87 -9.91 22.99
C ILE A 151 6.43 -9.45 23.26
N LEU A 152 5.73 -8.94 22.23
CA LEU A 152 4.34 -8.52 22.33
C LEU A 152 3.43 -9.68 22.79
N ILE A 153 3.60 -10.87 22.19
CA ILE A 153 2.81 -12.05 22.53
C ILE A 153 3.11 -12.50 23.96
N GLU A 154 4.37 -12.63 24.34
CA GLU A 154 4.78 -13.03 25.69
C GLU A 154 4.27 -12.05 26.76
N HIS A 155 4.25 -10.76 26.47
CA HIS A 155 3.83 -9.75 27.42
C HIS A 155 2.32 -9.67 27.59
N TRP A 156 1.52 -9.85 26.54
CA TRP A 156 0.10 -9.50 26.57
C TRP A 156 -0.88 -10.61 26.24
N LYS A 157 -0.41 -11.73 25.65
CA LYS A 157 -1.29 -12.86 25.36
C LYS A 157 -1.88 -13.40 26.66
N ASP A 158 -3.21 -13.48 26.70
CA ASP A 158 -4.01 -14.02 27.80
C ASP A 158 -3.78 -13.33 29.16
N LYS A 159 -3.20 -12.11 29.19
CA LYS A 159 -2.92 -11.36 30.43
C LYS A 159 -3.94 -10.29 30.79
N ASP A 160 -4.65 -9.76 29.80
CA ASP A 160 -5.68 -8.74 29.99
C ASP A 160 -6.97 -9.18 29.26
N PRO A 161 -8.12 -9.27 29.96
CA PRO A 161 -9.37 -9.71 29.36
C PRO A 161 -9.91 -8.76 28.28
N ASP A 162 -9.57 -7.47 28.35
CA ASP A 162 -9.99 -6.43 27.41
C ASP A 162 -9.10 -6.41 26.15
N MET A 163 -7.95 -7.10 26.18
CA MET A 163 -7.06 -7.27 25.04
C MET A 163 -7.25 -8.63 24.38
N LYS A 164 -7.17 -8.67 23.05
CA LYS A 164 -7.28 -9.88 22.24
C LYS A 164 -6.01 -10.06 21.42
N ILE A 165 -5.00 -10.67 22.04
CA ILE A 165 -3.67 -10.85 21.46
C ILE A 165 -3.47 -12.32 21.09
N PHE A 166 -3.20 -12.57 19.82
CA PHE A 166 -3.00 -13.89 19.26
C PHE A 166 -1.71 -13.94 18.44
N GLY A 167 -1.15 -15.15 18.32
CA GLY A 167 -0.09 -15.43 17.35
C GLY A 167 -0.66 -15.64 15.93
N PRO A 168 0.02 -16.44 15.10
CA PRO A 168 -0.49 -16.84 13.79
C PRO A 168 -1.86 -17.52 13.94
N MET A 169 -2.88 -16.99 13.26
CA MET A 169 -4.18 -17.64 13.26
C MET A 169 -4.29 -18.69 12.14
N PRO A 170 -4.95 -19.84 12.39
CA PRO A 170 -5.10 -20.87 11.37
C PRO A 170 -5.95 -20.38 10.19
N ARG A 171 -5.78 -21.01 9.03
CA ARG A 171 -6.56 -20.69 7.83
C ARG A 171 -7.94 -21.33 7.93
N GLY A 172 -9.00 -20.54 7.77
CA GLY A 172 -10.38 -21.05 7.74
C GLY A 172 -11.40 -19.93 7.66
N VAL A 173 -12.59 -20.20 7.11
CA VAL A 173 -13.64 -19.17 6.95
C VAL A 173 -14.11 -18.63 8.29
N ALA A 174 -14.39 -19.52 9.26
CA ALA A 174 -14.81 -19.11 10.61
C ALA A 174 -13.74 -18.27 11.32
N ILE A 175 -12.46 -18.62 11.13
CA ILE A 175 -11.33 -17.90 11.74
C ILE A 175 -11.14 -16.51 11.09
N LYS A 176 -11.35 -16.40 9.77
CA LYS A 176 -11.39 -15.10 9.07
C LYS A 176 -12.54 -14.23 9.58
N MET A 177 -13.72 -14.80 9.82
CA MET A 177 -14.84 -14.06 10.39
C MET A 177 -14.53 -13.57 11.81
N ASN A 178 -13.89 -14.40 12.65
CA ASN A 178 -13.45 -13.98 13.97
C ASN A 178 -12.42 -12.85 13.91
N TYR A 179 -11.44 -12.91 12.99
CA TYR A 179 -10.50 -11.81 12.74
C TYR A 179 -11.23 -10.48 12.50
N ILE A 180 -12.15 -10.49 11.54
CA ILE A 180 -12.92 -9.30 11.13
C ILE A 180 -13.75 -8.78 12.30
N GLN A 181 -14.39 -9.67 13.06
CA GLN A 181 -15.17 -9.29 14.25
C GLN A 181 -14.30 -8.66 15.34
N HIS A 182 -13.09 -9.17 15.58
CA HIS A 182 -12.16 -8.56 16.52
C HIS A 182 -11.73 -7.16 16.03
N MET A 183 -11.34 -7.02 14.76
CA MET A 183 -11.01 -5.71 14.17
C MET A 183 -12.16 -4.70 14.35
N LYS A 184 -13.40 -5.11 14.06
CA LYS A 184 -14.59 -4.24 14.14
C LYS A 184 -15.00 -3.83 15.57
N ARG A 185 -14.52 -4.55 16.58
CA ARG A 185 -14.87 -4.36 18.00
C ARG A 185 -13.73 -3.76 18.82
N SER A 186 -12.56 -3.57 18.22
CA SER A 186 -11.36 -3.03 18.86
C SER A 186 -11.25 -1.54 18.69
N LYS A 187 -10.92 -0.83 19.77
CA LYS A 187 -10.87 0.63 19.82
C LYS A 187 -9.96 1.20 18.73
#